data_AF-A0A4S2L8V2-F1
#
_entry.id   AF-A0A4S2L8V2-F1
#
_cell.length_a   1.000
_cell.length_b   1.000
_cell.length_c   1.000
_cell.angle_alpha   90.00
_cell.angle_beta   90.00
_cell.angle_gamma   90.00
#
_symmetry.space_group_name_H-M   'P 1'
#
loop_
_entity.id
_entity.type
_entity.pdbx_description
1 polymer ?
#
loop_
_entity_poly.entity_id
_entity_poly.type
_entity_poly.pdbx_seq_one_letter_code
_entity_poly.pdbx_strand_id
1 'polypeptide(L)'
;MIKCTTSLAAVASSSSLSATSAHMQCRSIVDSLFRSVLTNSKDFASATVHIKDIESTRKKFDTFVSSGSGALQVVSDFDRTISKYKHNGVITPTCHGIFEMDPELTESTKSRLTYLRDKYYPVEIDPTLSDAEKIPHMVEWWRLSHESIVSCGLHRDALAKTVRECGLVLRDGVHEFAELLRFHQIPLLIFSAGLGDVIELLLENFSMYTENVRVVSNFMQFNDEVAFDSGTTGCS
;
A
#
# COMPACT_ATOMS: atom_id res chain seq x y z
N MET A 1 -8.11 24.11 25.34
CA MET A 1 -7.27 23.18 24.55
C MET A 1 -7.94 21.81 24.59
N ILE A 2 -8.73 21.47 23.57
CA ILE A 2 -9.52 20.23 23.55
C ILE A 2 -8.70 19.11 22.88
N LYS A 3 -8.58 18.01 23.62
CA LYS A 3 -7.95 16.73 23.29
C LYS A 3 -8.76 15.94 22.26
N CYS A 4 -8.10 15.04 21.53
CA CYS A 4 -8.68 13.73 21.23
C CYS A 4 -7.56 12.68 21.21
N THR A 5 -7.35 12.04 22.35
CA THR A 5 -6.61 10.77 22.47
C THR A 5 -7.66 9.68 22.69
N THR A 6 -8.00 8.94 21.65
CA THR A 6 -8.72 7.67 21.81
C THR A 6 -7.69 6.57 21.75
N SER A 7 -7.26 6.14 22.94
CA SER A 7 -6.53 4.89 23.11
C SER A 7 -7.41 3.74 22.62
N LEU A 8 -6.98 3.04 21.56
CA LEU A 8 -7.59 1.79 21.11
C LEU A 8 -7.12 0.58 21.95
N ALA A 9 -6.48 0.82 23.11
CA ALA A 9 -5.85 -0.22 23.93
C ALA A 9 -6.68 -0.66 25.16
N ALA A 10 -8.01 -0.53 25.12
CA ALA A 10 -8.88 -0.93 26.22
C ALA A 10 -10.04 -1.83 25.78
N VAL A 11 -9.74 -2.92 25.08
CA VAL A 11 -10.60 -4.12 25.05
C VAL A 11 -9.73 -5.37 25.28
N ALA A 12 -8.91 -5.32 26.34
CA ALA A 12 -8.14 -6.48 26.79
C ALA A 12 -8.32 -6.62 28.31
N SER A 13 -9.56 -6.76 28.76
CA SER A 13 -9.95 -7.40 30.02
C SER A 13 -11.43 -7.15 30.32
N SER A 14 -12.27 -8.15 30.08
CA SER A 14 -13.38 -8.57 30.97
C SER A 14 -14.44 -9.36 30.20
N SER A 15 -14.76 -10.54 30.75
CA SER A 15 -16.00 -11.32 30.60
C SER A 15 -16.49 -11.69 29.19
N SER A 16 -16.80 -12.97 29.01
CA SER A 16 -17.50 -13.52 27.86
C SER A 16 -18.81 -12.77 27.60
N LEU A 17 -18.78 -11.77 26.71
CA LEU A 17 -19.97 -11.18 26.12
C LEU A 17 -20.69 -12.27 25.32
N SER A 18 -22.00 -12.41 25.53
CA SER A 18 -22.80 -13.30 24.70
C SER A 18 -22.72 -12.84 23.23
N ALA A 19 -22.75 -13.78 22.28
CA ALA A 19 -22.69 -13.46 20.85
C ALA A 19 -23.71 -12.39 20.43
N THR A 20 -24.88 -12.38 21.07
CA THR A 20 -25.94 -11.37 20.88
C THR A 20 -25.53 -9.97 21.32
N SER A 21 -24.79 -9.84 22.44
CA SER A 21 -24.31 -8.55 22.95
C SER A 21 -23.19 -7.98 22.09
N ALA A 22 -22.27 -8.82 21.61
CA ALA A 22 -21.22 -8.40 20.68
C ALA A 22 -21.81 -7.94 19.33
N HIS A 23 -22.81 -8.66 18.81
CA HIS A 23 -23.50 -8.28 17.57
C HIS A 23 -24.24 -6.94 17.69
N MET A 24 -24.90 -6.67 18.84
CA MET A 24 -25.52 -5.37 19.10
C MET A 24 -24.51 -4.22 19.18
N GLN A 25 -23.34 -4.45 19.80
CA GLN A 25 -22.26 -3.45 19.83
C GLN A 25 -21.72 -3.15 18.42
N CYS A 26 -21.47 -4.18 17.59
CA CYS A 26 -21.02 -3.98 16.21
C CYS A 26 -22.02 -3.19 15.38
N ARG A 27 -23.33 -3.46 15.50
CA ARG A 27 -24.38 -2.67 14.82
C ARG A 27 -24.36 -1.21 15.26
N SER A 28 -24.22 -0.94 16.56
CA SER A 28 -24.13 0.43 17.07
C SER A 28 -22.90 1.17 16.54
N ILE A 29 -21.75 0.50 16.41
CA ILE A 29 -20.54 1.06 15.81
C ILE A 29 -20.77 1.40 14.34
N VAL A 30 -21.36 0.48 13.56
CA VAL A 30 -21.68 0.74 12.15
C VAL A 30 -22.63 1.92 12.00
N ASP A 31 -23.67 2.01 12.83
CA ASP A 31 -24.60 3.14 12.80
C ASP A 31 -23.92 4.47 13.16
N SER A 32 -23.04 4.47 14.15
CA SER A 32 -22.24 5.65 14.52
C SER A 32 -21.29 6.07 13.40
N LEU A 33 -20.60 5.10 12.79
CA LEU A 33 -19.71 5.32 11.65
C LEU A 33 -20.48 5.90 10.46
N PHE A 34 -21.62 5.32 10.09
CA PHE A 34 -22.47 5.86 9.03
C PHE A 34 -22.95 7.27 9.33
N ARG A 35 -23.38 7.54 10.57
CA ARG A 35 -23.79 8.89 10.95
C ARG A 35 -22.64 9.87 10.79
N SER A 36 -21.44 9.54 11.28
CA SER A 36 -20.25 10.38 11.17
C SER A 36 -19.86 10.65 9.70
N VAL A 37 -19.84 9.59 8.88
CA VAL A 37 -19.53 9.67 7.46
C VAL A 37 -20.55 10.52 6.69
N LEU A 38 -21.85 10.34 6.97
CA LEU A 38 -22.93 11.08 6.32
C LEU A 38 -23.09 12.52 6.84
N THR A 39 -22.64 12.82 8.05
CA THR A 39 -22.59 14.21 8.53
C THR A 39 -21.47 14.99 7.86
N ASN A 40 -20.33 14.35 7.59
CA ASN A 40 -19.22 14.96 6.85
C ASN A 40 -19.56 15.21 5.36
N SER A 41 -20.53 14.49 4.79
CA SER A 41 -20.91 14.63 3.38
C SER A 41 -21.87 15.79 3.07
N LYS A 42 -22.33 16.56 4.09
CA LYS A 42 -23.31 17.64 3.90
C LYS A 42 -22.71 18.94 3.32
N ASP A 43 -21.41 19.14 3.48
CA ASP A 43 -20.66 20.20 2.79
C ASP A 43 -19.77 19.54 1.74
N PHE A 44 -20.25 19.53 0.49
CA PHE A 44 -19.62 18.78 -0.59
C PHE A 44 -18.19 19.22 -0.89
N ALA A 45 -17.83 20.48 -0.56
CA ALA A 45 -16.51 21.04 -0.81
C ALA A 45 -15.48 20.68 0.26
N SER A 46 -15.92 20.32 1.48
CA SER A 46 -15.04 19.95 2.60
C SER A 46 -15.17 18.47 3.01
N ALA A 47 -16.15 17.76 2.45
CA ALA A 47 -16.34 16.33 2.65
C ALA A 47 -15.12 15.54 2.16
N THR A 48 -14.54 14.72 3.03
CA THR A 48 -13.47 13.77 2.66
C THR A 48 -14.03 12.40 2.27
N VAL A 49 -15.34 12.19 2.44
CA VAL A 49 -16.02 10.93 2.13
C VAL A 49 -17.24 11.20 1.25
N HIS A 50 -17.25 10.57 0.08
CA HIS A 50 -18.35 10.66 -0.88
C HIS A 50 -18.93 9.27 -1.13
N ILE A 51 -20.22 9.09 -0.87
CA ILE A 51 -20.92 7.82 -1.07
C ILE A 51 -22.02 8.03 -2.09
N LYS A 52 -21.92 7.37 -3.25
CA LYS A 52 -22.93 7.45 -4.32
C LYS A 52 -24.26 6.83 -3.92
N ASP A 53 -24.23 5.64 -3.34
CA ASP A 53 -25.43 4.89 -2.91
C ASP A 53 -25.29 4.50 -1.44
N ILE A 54 -25.93 5.29 -0.58
CA ILE A 54 -25.87 5.14 0.88
C ILE A 54 -26.55 3.85 1.33
N GLU A 55 -27.67 3.47 0.71
CA GLU A 55 -28.45 2.30 1.11
C GLU A 55 -27.73 1.01 0.75
N SER A 56 -27.22 0.91 -0.48
CA SER A 56 -26.40 -0.23 -0.92
C SER A 56 -25.14 -0.36 -0.06
N THR A 57 -24.49 0.77 0.26
CA THR A 57 -23.32 0.76 1.16
C THR A 57 -23.70 0.25 2.54
N ARG A 58 -24.81 0.70 3.13
CA ARG A 58 -25.30 0.23 4.44
C ARG A 58 -25.53 -1.28 4.45
N LYS A 59 -26.18 -1.82 3.42
CA LYS A 59 -26.40 -3.27 3.28
C LYS A 59 -25.10 -4.08 3.27
N LYS A 60 -24.02 -3.56 2.67
CA LYS A 60 -22.69 -4.20 2.71
C LYS A 60 -22.12 -4.26 4.13
N PHE A 61 -22.23 -3.18 4.91
CA PHE A 61 -21.79 -3.19 6.30
C PHE A 61 -22.63 -4.12 7.19
N ASP A 62 -23.95 -4.14 7.02
CA ASP A 62 -24.82 -5.09 7.72
C ASP A 62 -24.44 -6.54 7.40
N THR A 63 -24.04 -6.81 6.15
CA THR A 63 -23.52 -8.11 5.72
C THR A 63 -22.20 -8.46 6.43
N PHE A 64 -21.26 -7.52 6.54
CA PHE A 64 -20.02 -7.74 7.29
C PHE A 64 -20.27 -8.03 8.77
N VAL A 65 -21.16 -7.27 9.43
CA VAL A 65 -21.48 -7.46 10.85
C VAL A 65 -22.21 -8.78 11.11
N SER A 66 -23.12 -9.18 10.23
CA SER A 66 -23.84 -10.45 10.37
C SER A 66 -23.00 -11.68 10.02
N SER A 67 -22.05 -11.56 9.09
CA SER A 67 -21.17 -12.67 8.68
C SER A 67 -19.99 -12.87 9.63
N GLY A 68 -19.54 -11.80 10.32
CA GLY A 68 -18.44 -11.86 11.27
C GLY A 68 -17.06 -11.95 10.61
N SER A 69 -16.00 -11.93 11.43
CA SER A 69 -14.61 -11.86 10.96
C SER A 69 -14.16 -13.09 10.17
N GLY A 70 -14.70 -14.29 10.47
CA GLY A 70 -14.36 -15.53 9.77
C GLY A 70 -14.77 -15.56 8.29
N ALA A 71 -15.61 -14.62 7.85
CA ALA A 71 -16.03 -14.46 6.46
C ALA A 71 -15.40 -13.23 5.79
N LEU A 72 -14.46 -12.54 6.44
CA LEU A 72 -13.84 -11.32 5.93
C LEU A 72 -12.45 -11.61 5.37
N GLN A 73 -12.13 -10.95 4.26
CA GLN A 73 -10.78 -10.80 3.74
C GLN A 73 -10.60 -9.37 3.25
N VAL A 74 -9.36 -8.89 3.24
CA VAL A 74 -9.01 -7.58 2.70
C VAL A 74 -8.12 -7.76 1.49
N VAL A 75 -8.48 -7.09 0.39
CA VAL A 75 -7.60 -6.88 -0.76
C VAL A 75 -7.33 -5.39 -0.87
N SER A 76 -6.07 -4.99 -0.86
CA SER A 76 -5.65 -3.59 -0.89
C SER A 76 -4.54 -3.38 -1.90
N ASP A 77 -4.57 -2.25 -2.59
CA ASP A 77 -3.37 -1.73 -3.24
C ASP A 77 -2.37 -1.19 -2.18
N PHE A 78 -1.14 -0.91 -2.60
CA PHE A 78 -0.08 -0.37 -1.73
C PHE A 78 0.18 1.12 -1.97
N ASP A 79 0.62 1.50 -3.16
CA ASP A 79 1.07 2.86 -3.46
C ASP A 79 -0.08 3.86 -3.39
N ARG A 80 0.05 4.88 -2.54
CA ARG A 80 -0.99 5.89 -2.28
C ARG A 80 -2.29 5.32 -1.68
N THR A 81 -2.29 4.05 -1.29
CA THR A 81 -3.38 3.33 -0.63
C THR A 81 -3.01 2.95 0.82
N ILE A 82 -1.97 2.13 0.99
CA ILE A 82 -1.34 1.88 2.28
C ILE A 82 -0.35 3.00 2.58
N SER A 83 0.44 3.42 1.58
CA SER A 83 1.29 4.60 1.68
C SER A 83 0.50 5.90 1.50
N LYS A 84 0.99 6.99 2.07
CA LYS A 84 0.41 8.33 1.82
C LYS A 84 0.62 8.72 0.35
N TYR A 85 -0.20 9.65 -0.13
CA TYR A 85 0.04 10.37 -1.38
C TYR A 85 0.94 11.60 -1.13
N LYS A 86 0.68 12.31 -0.03
CA LYS A 86 1.45 13.47 0.43
C LYS A 86 1.65 13.42 1.92
N HIS A 87 2.81 13.89 2.38
CA HIS A 87 3.12 14.10 3.78
C HIS A 87 3.76 15.49 3.95
N ASN A 88 3.20 16.32 4.84
CA ASN A 88 3.65 17.71 5.06
C ASN A 88 3.78 18.54 3.77
N GLY A 89 2.84 18.36 2.83
CA GLY A 89 2.81 19.05 1.53
C GLY A 89 3.70 18.44 0.44
N VAL A 90 4.60 17.51 0.79
CA VAL A 90 5.52 16.85 -0.15
C VAL A 90 4.89 15.55 -0.64
N ILE A 91 5.01 15.27 -1.94
CA ILE A 91 4.59 13.98 -2.53
C ILE A 91 5.52 12.88 -2.02
N THR A 92 4.95 11.81 -1.49
CA THR A 92 5.69 10.63 -1.06
C THR A 92 5.99 9.73 -2.26
N PRO A 93 7.14 9.03 -2.26
CA PRO A 93 7.53 8.20 -3.38
C PRO A 93 6.61 6.97 -3.50
N THR A 94 6.42 6.48 -4.72
CA THR A 94 5.86 5.15 -4.99
C THR A 94 6.96 4.09 -4.89
N CYS A 95 6.64 2.80 -5.01
CA CYS A 95 7.65 1.74 -5.02
C CYS A 95 8.73 1.96 -6.11
N HIS A 96 8.32 2.36 -7.32
CA HIS A 96 9.25 2.74 -8.40
C HIS A 96 10.02 4.02 -8.08
N GLY A 97 9.38 5.00 -7.44
CA GLY A 97 10.06 6.21 -6.98
C GLY A 97 11.15 5.91 -5.95
N ILE A 98 10.90 4.97 -5.02
CA ILE A 98 11.90 4.52 -4.05
C ILE A 98 13.08 3.87 -4.76
N PHE A 99 12.82 3.01 -5.75
CA PHE A 99 13.89 2.43 -6.56
C PHE A 99 14.73 3.52 -7.23
N GLU A 100 14.10 4.51 -7.86
CA GLU A 100 14.79 5.63 -8.54
C GLU A 100 15.65 6.51 -7.61
N MET A 101 15.43 6.45 -6.30
CA MET A 101 16.23 7.17 -5.30
C MET A 101 17.59 6.52 -5.02
N ASP A 102 17.82 5.28 -5.47
CA ASP A 102 19.04 4.56 -5.14
C ASP A 102 20.30 5.30 -5.65
N PRO A 103 21.31 5.53 -4.79
CA PRO A 103 22.53 6.24 -5.18
C PRO A 103 23.39 5.44 -6.17
N GLU A 104 23.26 4.12 -6.22
CA GLU A 104 24.02 3.23 -7.12
C GLU A 104 23.41 3.18 -8.53
N LEU A 105 22.21 3.75 -8.74
CA LEU A 105 21.62 3.86 -10.07
C LEU A 105 22.45 4.78 -10.97
N THR A 106 22.85 4.22 -12.11
CA THR A 106 23.53 4.96 -13.18
C THR A 106 22.66 6.09 -13.71
N GLU A 107 23.31 7.17 -14.15
CA GLU A 107 22.58 8.34 -14.65
C GLU A 107 21.86 8.08 -15.97
N SER A 108 22.34 7.12 -16.76
CA SER A 108 21.62 6.64 -17.94
C SER A 108 20.30 5.97 -17.57
N THR A 109 20.28 5.14 -16.52
CA THR A 109 19.03 4.49 -16.05
C THR A 109 18.05 5.52 -15.49
N LYS A 110 18.53 6.45 -14.64
CA LYS A 110 17.69 7.53 -14.08
C LYS A 110 17.08 8.40 -15.17
N SER A 111 17.88 8.80 -16.15
CA SER A 111 17.41 9.59 -17.31
C SER A 111 16.39 8.82 -18.15
N ARG A 112 16.61 7.51 -18.35
CA ARG A 112 15.70 6.64 -19.10
C ARG A 112 14.35 6.50 -18.42
N LEU A 113 14.32 6.25 -17.12
CA LEU A 113 13.09 6.12 -16.33
C LEU A 113 12.33 7.45 -16.26
N THR A 114 13.05 8.57 -16.06
CA THR A 114 12.46 9.92 -16.10
C THR A 114 11.80 10.19 -17.45
N TYR A 115 12.49 9.92 -18.56
CA TYR A 115 11.93 10.07 -19.90
C TYR A 115 10.67 9.22 -20.12
N LEU A 116 10.68 7.96 -19.65
CA LEU A 116 9.51 7.08 -19.74
C LEU A 116 8.31 7.64 -18.98
N ARG A 117 8.52 8.10 -17.74
CA ARG A 117 7.48 8.73 -16.94
C ARG A 117 6.93 9.98 -17.62
N ASP A 118 7.78 10.88 -18.08
CA ASP A 118 7.36 12.14 -18.70
C ASP A 118 6.57 11.89 -20.00
N LYS A 119 6.85 10.78 -20.70
CA LYS A 119 6.12 10.36 -21.89
C LYS A 119 4.75 9.74 -21.57
N TYR A 120 4.68 8.83 -20.60
CA TYR A 120 3.51 7.96 -20.42
C TYR A 120 2.56 8.40 -19.28
N TYR A 121 3.07 9.08 -18.25
CA TYR A 121 2.22 9.58 -17.16
C TYR A 121 1.12 10.55 -17.64
N PRO A 122 1.37 11.47 -18.60
CA PRO A 122 0.30 12.30 -19.14
C PRO A 122 -0.83 11.48 -19.80
N VAL A 123 -0.50 10.35 -20.41
CA VAL A 123 -1.48 9.43 -21.04
C VAL A 123 -2.30 8.70 -19.98
N GLU A 124 -1.66 8.26 -18.89
CA GLU A 124 -2.33 7.58 -17.77
C GLU A 124 -3.46 8.44 -17.18
N ILE A 125 -3.15 9.71 -16.92
CA ILE A 125 -4.08 10.63 -16.24
C ILE A 125 -5.04 11.35 -17.20
N ASP A 126 -4.90 11.17 -18.51
CA ASP A 126 -5.71 11.88 -19.50
C ASP A 126 -7.20 11.49 -19.36
N PRO A 127 -8.11 12.41 -18.97
CA PRO A 127 -9.52 12.08 -18.80
C PRO A 127 -10.26 11.89 -20.13
N THR A 128 -9.64 12.24 -21.26
CA THR A 128 -10.24 12.17 -22.60
C THR A 128 -10.03 10.81 -23.27
N LEU A 129 -9.03 10.04 -22.82
CA LEU A 129 -8.76 8.69 -23.31
C LEU A 129 -9.52 7.64 -22.50
N SER A 130 -10.09 6.66 -23.20
CA SER A 130 -10.68 5.48 -22.58
C SER A 130 -9.61 4.53 -22.02
N ASP A 131 -9.99 3.66 -21.10
CA ASP A 131 -9.09 2.63 -20.57
C ASP A 131 -8.53 1.74 -21.70
N ALA A 132 -9.36 1.41 -22.70
CA ALA A 132 -8.93 0.61 -23.86
C ALA A 132 -7.83 1.29 -24.68
N GLU A 133 -7.88 2.62 -24.81
CA GLU A 133 -6.85 3.40 -25.49
C GLU A 133 -5.58 3.51 -24.65
N LYS A 134 -5.70 3.60 -23.32
CA LYS A 134 -4.55 3.72 -22.40
C LYS A 134 -3.79 2.42 -22.20
N ILE A 135 -4.49 1.27 -22.18
CA ILE A 135 -3.90 -0.05 -21.84
C ILE A 135 -2.61 -0.35 -22.64
N PRO A 136 -2.56 -0.21 -23.98
CA PRO A 136 -1.34 -0.49 -24.73
C PRO A 136 -0.16 0.39 -24.33
N HIS A 137 -0.41 1.66 -23.97
CA HIS A 137 0.62 2.58 -23.50
C HIS A 137 1.13 2.18 -22.11
N MET A 138 0.25 1.76 -21.21
CA MET A 138 0.65 1.30 -19.87
C MET A 138 1.48 0.01 -19.95
N VAL A 139 1.08 -0.94 -20.80
CA VAL A 139 1.84 -2.18 -21.04
C VAL A 139 3.25 -1.86 -21.55
N GLU A 140 3.36 -0.97 -22.53
CA GLU A 140 4.67 -0.58 -23.08
C GLU A 140 5.51 0.21 -22.06
N TRP A 141 4.89 1.09 -21.28
CA TRP A 141 5.58 1.82 -20.23
C TRP A 141 6.15 0.87 -19.17
N TRP A 142 5.34 -0.06 -18.66
CA TRP A 142 5.79 -1.03 -17.67
C TRP A 142 6.91 -1.92 -18.22
N ARG A 143 6.75 -2.46 -19.43
CA ARG A 143 7.78 -3.27 -20.09
C ARG A 143 9.11 -2.54 -20.18
N LEU A 144 9.12 -1.32 -20.73
CA LEU A 144 10.34 -0.53 -20.89
C LEU A 144 10.97 -0.09 -19.56
N SER A 145 10.14 0.19 -18.55
CA SER A 145 10.63 0.57 -17.22
C SER A 145 11.27 -0.61 -16.51
N HIS A 146 10.63 -1.79 -16.55
CA HIS A 146 11.17 -3.01 -15.96
C HIS A 146 12.45 -3.48 -16.69
N GLU A 147 12.52 -3.37 -18.03
CA GLU A 147 13.77 -3.62 -18.76
C GLU A 147 14.90 -2.70 -18.31
N SER A 148 14.60 -1.41 -18.07
CA SER A 148 15.58 -0.44 -17.58
C SER A 148 16.06 -0.77 -16.16
N ILE A 149 15.12 -1.19 -15.29
CA ILE A 149 15.40 -1.64 -13.92
C ILE A 149 16.29 -2.89 -13.91
N VAL A 150 15.95 -3.90 -14.71
CA VAL A 150 16.75 -5.13 -14.80
C VAL A 150 18.16 -4.83 -15.33
N SER A 151 18.27 -4.00 -16.38
CA SER A 151 19.54 -3.70 -17.03
C SER A 151 20.54 -2.94 -16.15
N CYS A 152 20.09 -2.28 -15.09
CA CYS A 152 21.00 -1.51 -14.22
C CYS A 152 21.74 -2.39 -13.21
N GLY A 153 21.33 -3.65 -13.03
CA GLY A 153 22.02 -4.60 -12.16
C GLY A 153 22.06 -4.22 -10.68
N LEU A 154 21.04 -3.52 -10.17
CA LEU A 154 21.00 -3.11 -8.76
C LEU A 154 20.97 -4.33 -7.84
N HIS A 155 21.87 -4.38 -6.87
CA HIS A 155 21.93 -5.48 -5.91
C HIS A 155 20.82 -5.38 -4.86
N ARG A 156 20.32 -6.53 -4.38
CA ARG A 156 19.26 -6.60 -3.36
C ARG A 156 19.60 -5.81 -2.09
N ASP A 157 20.86 -5.82 -1.68
CA ASP A 157 21.31 -5.10 -0.47
C ASP A 157 21.30 -3.58 -0.63
N ALA A 158 21.63 -3.08 -1.84
CA ALA A 158 21.53 -1.67 -2.17
C ALA A 158 20.06 -1.22 -2.11
N LEU A 159 19.17 -2.00 -2.73
CA LEU A 159 17.73 -1.75 -2.66
C LEU A 159 17.21 -1.75 -1.22
N ALA A 160 17.61 -2.72 -0.40
CA ALA A 160 17.23 -2.79 1.01
C ALA A 160 17.71 -1.56 1.81
N LYS A 161 18.91 -1.05 1.50
CA LYS A 161 19.40 0.21 2.09
C LYS A 161 18.54 1.39 1.66
N THR A 162 18.27 1.53 0.37
CA THR A 162 17.43 2.59 -0.17
C THR A 162 16.04 2.58 0.44
N VAL A 163 15.43 1.39 0.62
CA VAL A 163 14.12 1.26 1.25
C VAL A 163 14.13 1.67 2.73
N ARG A 164 15.20 1.38 3.49
CA ARG A 164 15.33 1.87 4.88
C ARG A 164 15.45 3.39 4.98
N GLU A 165 16.06 4.02 3.97
CA GLU A 165 16.38 5.45 3.97
C GLU A 165 15.35 6.30 3.20
N CYS A 166 14.36 5.69 2.53
CA CYS A 166 13.46 6.37 1.60
C CYS A 166 12.48 7.37 2.24
N GLY A 167 12.29 7.31 3.56
CA GLY A 167 11.38 8.21 4.28
C GLY A 167 9.91 8.07 3.88
N LEU A 168 9.48 6.92 3.36
CA LEU A 168 8.07 6.64 3.07
C LEU A 168 7.24 6.78 4.35
N VAL A 169 6.03 7.34 4.21
CA VAL A 169 5.09 7.48 5.32
C VAL A 169 3.81 6.72 5.01
N LEU A 170 3.41 5.83 5.91
CA LEU A 170 2.13 5.11 5.84
C LEU A 170 0.95 6.05 6.11
N ARG A 171 -0.22 5.70 5.57
CA ARG A 171 -1.47 6.41 5.88
C ARG A 171 -1.80 6.26 7.37
N ASP A 172 -2.41 7.30 7.94
CA ASP A 172 -2.73 7.31 9.37
C ASP A 172 -3.70 6.15 9.70
N GLY A 173 -3.43 5.42 10.79
CA GLY A 173 -4.24 4.28 11.23
C GLY A 173 -3.87 2.93 10.57
N VAL A 174 -2.94 2.90 9.62
CA VAL A 174 -2.57 1.66 8.91
C VAL A 174 -1.94 0.62 9.83
N HIS A 175 -1.14 1.05 10.82
CA HIS A 175 -0.51 0.12 11.75
C HIS A 175 -1.55 -0.54 12.66
N GLU A 176 -2.48 0.24 13.20
CA GLU A 176 -3.60 -0.25 14.00
C GLU A 176 -4.53 -1.14 13.19
N PHE A 177 -4.75 -0.79 11.93
CA PHE A 177 -5.50 -1.60 10.98
C PHE A 177 -4.84 -2.96 10.76
N ALA A 178 -3.53 -3.00 10.48
CA ALA A 178 -2.81 -4.24 10.24
C ALA A 178 -2.79 -5.15 11.48
N GLU A 179 -2.54 -4.57 12.66
CA GLU A 179 -2.58 -5.31 13.93
C GLU A 179 -3.98 -5.87 14.23
N LEU A 180 -5.05 -5.14 13.91
CA LEU A 180 -6.41 -5.64 14.08
C LEU A 180 -6.72 -6.83 13.16
N LEU A 181 -6.30 -6.74 11.89
CA LEU A 181 -6.44 -7.85 10.94
C LEU A 181 -5.67 -9.08 11.41
N ARG A 182 -4.43 -8.88 11.86
CA ARG A 182 -3.57 -9.92 12.41
C ARG A 182 -4.22 -10.57 13.63
N PHE A 183 -4.64 -9.79 14.63
CA PHE A 183 -5.26 -10.31 15.85
C PHE A 183 -6.49 -11.20 15.57
N HIS A 184 -7.29 -10.84 14.57
CA HIS A 184 -8.45 -11.62 14.15
C HIS A 184 -8.15 -12.67 13.07
N GLN A 185 -6.88 -12.87 12.71
CA GLN A 185 -6.42 -13.76 11.64
C GLN A 185 -7.14 -13.52 10.29
N ILE A 186 -7.48 -12.26 9.99
CA ILE A 186 -8.12 -11.86 8.75
C ILE A 186 -7.05 -11.78 7.65
N PRO A 187 -7.21 -12.48 6.51
CA PRO A 187 -6.27 -12.40 5.40
C PRO A 187 -6.20 -10.98 4.81
N LEU A 188 -4.97 -10.47 4.65
CA LEU A 188 -4.67 -9.25 3.92
C LEU A 188 -3.86 -9.59 2.67
N LEU A 189 -4.47 -9.43 1.51
CA LEU A 189 -3.79 -9.47 0.22
C LEU A 189 -3.44 -8.04 -0.21
N ILE A 190 -2.15 -7.74 -0.28
CA ILE A 190 -1.64 -6.55 -0.94
C ILE A 190 -1.46 -6.91 -2.42
N PHE A 191 -2.30 -6.34 -3.28
CA PHE A 191 -2.27 -6.54 -4.71
C PHE A 191 -1.89 -5.23 -5.39
N SER A 192 -0.65 -5.13 -5.86
CA SER A 192 -0.09 -3.87 -6.34
C SER A 192 0.56 -4.00 -7.72
N ALA A 193 0.52 -2.92 -8.49
CA ALA A 193 1.32 -2.76 -9.72
C ALA A 193 2.74 -2.23 -9.44
N GLY A 194 3.10 -1.99 -8.17
CA GLY A 194 4.42 -1.56 -7.74
C GLY A 194 5.51 -2.64 -7.87
N LEU A 195 6.58 -2.49 -7.09
CA LEU A 195 7.69 -3.45 -7.01
C LEU A 195 7.53 -4.31 -5.76
N GLY A 196 7.38 -5.63 -5.92
CA GLY A 196 7.11 -6.57 -4.83
C GLY A 196 8.19 -6.57 -3.76
N ASP A 197 9.46 -6.62 -4.15
CA ASP A 197 10.61 -6.60 -3.23
C ASP A 197 10.64 -5.33 -2.37
N VAL A 198 10.31 -4.18 -2.99
CA VAL A 198 10.21 -2.90 -2.27
C VAL A 198 9.07 -2.94 -1.26
N ILE A 199 7.91 -3.47 -1.65
CA ILE A 199 6.75 -3.61 -0.76
C ILE A 199 7.08 -4.51 0.44
N GLU A 200 7.69 -5.67 0.20
CA GLU A 200 8.06 -6.59 1.29
C GLU A 200 9.06 -5.96 2.26
N LEU A 201 10.12 -5.32 1.74
CA LEU A 201 11.10 -4.60 2.56
C LEU A 201 10.46 -3.45 3.35
N LEU A 202 9.48 -2.74 2.79
CA LEU A 202 8.73 -1.72 3.51
C LEU A 202 7.87 -2.33 4.62
N LEU A 203 7.14 -3.41 4.32
CA LEU A 203 6.34 -4.10 5.34
C LEU A 203 7.20 -4.63 6.48
N GLU A 204 8.40 -5.14 6.19
CA GLU A 204 9.39 -5.52 7.21
C GLU A 204 9.82 -4.30 8.04
N ASN A 205 10.21 -3.19 7.40
CA ASN A 205 10.62 -1.96 8.08
C ASN A 205 9.53 -1.40 9.00
N PHE A 206 8.26 -1.53 8.62
CA PHE A 206 7.13 -1.10 9.43
C PHE A 206 6.60 -2.17 10.39
N SER A 207 7.26 -3.33 10.50
CA SER A 207 6.80 -4.47 11.32
C SER A 207 5.38 -4.95 10.98
N MET A 208 4.99 -4.85 9.71
CA MET A 208 3.68 -5.20 9.18
C MET A 208 3.68 -6.48 8.32
N TYR A 209 4.83 -7.09 8.06
CA TYR A 209 4.88 -8.34 7.30
C TYR A 209 4.58 -9.56 8.20
N THR A 210 3.30 -9.83 8.43
CA THR A 210 2.82 -10.89 9.33
C THR A 210 2.24 -12.07 8.57
N GLU A 211 1.99 -13.17 9.28
CA GLU A 211 1.56 -14.46 8.73
C GLU A 211 0.24 -14.42 7.94
N ASN A 212 -0.63 -13.45 8.21
CA ASN A 212 -1.89 -13.22 7.52
C ASN A 212 -1.76 -12.31 6.28
N VAL A 213 -0.56 -11.78 5.99
CA VAL A 213 -0.30 -10.88 4.86
C VAL A 213 0.26 -11.66 3.67
N ARG A 214 -0.23 -11.37 2.47
CA ARG A 214 0.31 -11.86 1.20
C ARG A 214 0.51 -10.70 0.25
N VAL A 215 1.58 -10.73 -0.52
CA VAL A 215 1.88 -9.71 -1.53
C VAL A 215 1.84 -10.35 -2.91
N VAL A 216 1.05 -9.75 -3.81
CA VAL A 216 1.04 -10.06 -5.25
C VAL A 216 1.40 -8.77 -5.98
N SER A 217 2.57 -8.77 -6.63
CA SER A 217 3.16 -7.60 -7.25
C SER A 217 4.21 -8.01 -8.29
N ASN A 218 4.90 -7.04 -8.90
CA ASN A 218 6.02 -7.30 -9.80
C ASN A 218 7.29 -7.54 -9.00
N PHE A 219 7.69 -8.80 -8.83
CA PHE A 219 8.91 -9.19 -8.13
C PHE A 219 10.11 -9.24 -9.08
N MET A 220 11.25 -8.75 -8.60
CA MET A 220 12.53 -8.86 -9.26
C MET A 220 13.03 -10.31 -9.19
N GLN A 221 13.70 -10.75 -10.25
CA GLN A 221 14.43 -12.01 -10.24
C GLN A 221 15.91 -11.66 -10.17
N PHE A 222 16.49 -11.83 -8.98
CA PHE A 222 17.94 -11.70 -8.80
C PHE A 222 18.60 -13.01 -9.22
N ASN A 223 19.70 -12.93 -9.97
CA ASN A 223 20.50 -14.10 -10.25
C ASN A 223 21.25 -14.52 -8.98
N ASP A 224 21.32 -15.82 -8.72
CA ASP A 224 22.16 -16.41 -7.67
C ASP A 224 23.66 -16.30 -8.05
N GLU A 225 24.19 -15.08 -8.18
CA GLU A 225 25.65 -14.92 -8.15
C GLU A 225 26.11 -15.03 -6.70
N VAL A 226 26.28 -16.29 -6.30
CA VAL A 226 27.08 -16.72 -5.16
C VAL A 226 28.37 -15.90 -5.15
N ALA A 227 28.60 -15.18 -4.04
CA ALA A 227 29.89 -14.59 -3.74
C ALA A 227 30.98 -15.68 -3.84
N PHE A 228 31.63 -15.79 -4.98
CA PHE A 228 32.84 -16.59 -5.11
C PHE A 228 34.00 -15.79 -4.55
N ASP A 229 34.25 -16.14 -3.29
CA ASP A 229 35.53 -16.35 -2.63
C ASP A 229 36.75 -15.51 -3.03
N SER A 230 37.37 -15.04 -1.96
CA SER A 230 38.69 -14.47 -1.84
C SER A 230 39.79 -15.18 -2.63
N GLY A 231 40.52 -14.38 -3.42
CA GLY A 231 41.94 -14.56 -3.70
C GLY A 231 42.31 -15.56 -4.79
N THR A 232 42.72 -15.06 -5.97
CA THR A 232 44.14 -15.10 -6.38
C THR A 232 44.41 -14.26 -7.63
N THR A 233 45.57 -13.58 -7.57
CA THR A 233 46.45 -13.14 -8.67
C THR A 233 45.91 -12.17 -9.73
N GLY A 234 46.45 -10.94 -9.70
CA GLY A 234 46.14 -9.88 -10.64
C GLY A 234 46.73 -10.02 -12.04
N CYS A 235 46.41 -9.01 -12.85
CA CYS A 235 47.09 -8.59 -14.07
C CYS A 235 46.86 -7.07 -14.17
N SER A 236 47.92 -6.27 -14.15
CA SER A 236 48.61 -5.69 -15.33
C SER A 236 47.82 -4.53 -15.95
#